data_AF-A0A812J5Q5-F1
#
_entry.id   AF-A0A812J5Q5-F1
#
_cell.length_a   1.000
_cell.length_b   1.000
_cell.length_c   1.000
_cell.angle_alpha   90.00
_cell.angle_beta   90.00
_cell.angle_gamma   90.00
#
_symmetry.space_group_name_H-M   'P 1'
#
loop_
_entity.id
_entity.type
_entity.pdbx_description
1 polymer ?
#
loop_
_entity_poly.entity_id
_entity_poly.type
_entity_poly.pdbx_seq_one_letter_code
_entity_poly.pdbx_strand_id
1 'polypeptide(L)'
;MSTAFSAVGDAVMSEDLDTAISRLVSHYLDHIQPVIDEMAAADCHLFDGLDPAALPAECSEQSEHDLKRMEAFLRFRRCVAGAVDDWCRSQGLPERRLYQALSQAAATAQEGKETNGTILLELLAAAEDFGTFAGYMAGEAESRRALRASPPPWQQGYAAGQGS
;
A
#
# COMPACT_ATOMS: atom_id res chain seq x y z
N MET A 1 42.74 -2.61 19.43
CA MET A 1 41.53 -1.81 19.70
C MET A 1 40.65 -1.85 18.46
N SER A 2 39.59 -2.67 18.45
CA SER A 2 38.48 -2.61 17.48
C SER A 2 37.39 -3.59 17.92
N THR A 3 36.59 -3.21 18.91
CA THR A 3 35.41 -3.97 19.35
C THR A 3 34.12 -3.15 19.25
N ALA A 4 34.21 -1.89 18.82
CA ALA A 4 33.06 -0.99 18.77
C ALA A 4 32.11 -1.24 17.58
N PHE A 5 32.59 -1.83 16.48
CA PHE A 5 31.76 -2.10 15.29
C PHE A 5 30.92 -3.38 15.40
N SER A 6 31.22 -4.28 16.34
CA SER A 6 30.47 -5.54 16.52
C SER A 6 29.27 -5.38 17.47
N ALA A 7 29.33 -4.42 18.40
CA ALA A 7 28.29 -4.25 19.42
C ALA A 7 27.01 -3.58 18.88
N VAL A 8 27.12 -2.73 17.86
CA VAL A 8 25.93 -2.16 17.18
C VAL A 8 25.24 -3.22 16.32
N GLY A 9 26.03 -4.14 15.74
CA GLY A 9 25.51 -5.31 15.04
C GLY A 9 24.74 -6.24 15.97
N ASP A 10 25.26 -6.53 17.17
CA ASP A 10 24.62 -7.44 18.13
C ASP A 10 23.43 -6.84 18.89
N ALA A 11 23.37 -5.53 19.13
CA ALA A 11 22.21 -4.91 19.79
C ALA A 11 20.94 -4.94 18.91
N VAL A 12 21.12 -4.93 17.59
CA VAL A 12 20.04 -5.14 16.60
C VAL A 12 19.69 -6.64 16.44
N MET A 13 20.52 -7.56 16.93
CA MET A 13 20.29 -9.02 16.84
C MET A 13 19.29 -9.57 17.87
N SER A 14 18.82 -8.73 18.81
CA SER A 14 17.86 -9.11 19.86
C SER A 14 16.58 -8.26 19.84
N GLU A 15 16.35 -7.45 18.81
CA GLU A 15 15.07 -6.76 18.70
C GLU A 15 13.99 -7.78 18.32
N ASP A 16 12.94 -7.86 19.14
CA ASP A 16 11.78 -8.70 18.87
C ASP A 16 11.21 -8.33 17.51
N LEU A 17 10.97 -9.33 16.66
CA LEU A 17 10.53 -9.15 15.28
C LEU A 17 9.25 -8.29 15.21
N ASP A 18 8.38 -8.45 16.20
CA ASP A 18 7.15 -7.67 16.36
C ASP A 18 7.41 -6.17 16.60
N THR A 19 8.51 -5.83 17.29
CA THR A 19 8.92 -4.43 17.48
C THR A 19 9.42 -3.83 16.18
N ALA A 20 10.21 -4.58 15.41
CA ALA A 20 10.69 -4.15 14.10
C ALA A 20 9.53 -3.96 13.10
N ILE A 21 8.58 -4.90 13.07
CA ILE A 21 7.36 -4.80 12.25
C ILE A 21 6.53 -3.60 12.69
N SER A 22 6.32 -3.39 13.99
CA SER A 22 5.52 -2.25 14.47
C SER A 22 6.15 -0.91 14.09
N ARG A 23 7.47 -0.77 14.18
CA ARG A 23 8.18 0.44 13.74
C ARG A 23 8.08 0.66 12.23
N LEU A 24 8.14 -0.42 11.45
CA LEU A 24 7.94 -0.35 10.01
C LEU A 24 6.52 0.08 9.67
N VAL A 25 5.50 -0.46 10.35
CA VAL A 25 4.10 -0.07 10.17
C VAL A 25 3.90 1.41 10.51
N SER A 26 4.46 1.88 11.63
CA SER A 26 4.42 3.29 11.99
C SER A 26 5.10 4.17 10.94
N HIS A 27 6.31 3.80 10.51
CA HIS A 27 7.01 4.54 9.46
C HIS A 27 6.21 4.57 8.14
N TYR A 28 5.59 3.44 7.79
CA TYR A 28 4.72 3.34 6.64
C TYR A 28 3.53 4.31 6.73
N LEU A 29 2.79 4.27 7.85
CA LEU A 29 1.63 5.14 8.05
C LEU A 29 2.00 6.62 8.06
N ASP A 30 3.14 6.98 8.65
CA ASP A 30 3.54 8.38 8.83
C ASP A 30 4.19 8.99 7.58
N HIS A 31 4.86 8.18 6.76
CA HIS A 31 5.72 8.69 5.68
C HIS A 31 5.41 8.13 4.29
N ILE A 32 4.93 6.90 4.20
CA ILE A 32 4.73 6.21 2.91
C ILE A 32 3.26 6.31 2.47
N GLN A 33 2.32 6.03 3.38
CA GLN A 33 0.88 6.10 3.13
C GLN A 33 0.44 7.46 2.56
N PRO A 34 0.89 8.64 3.07
CA PRO A 34 0.44 9.91 2.51
C PRO A 34 0.88 10.13 1.06
N VAL A 35 2.08 9.65 0.70
CA VAL A 35 2.59 9.73 -0.68
C VAL A 35 1.80 8.80 -1.60
N ILE A 36 1.48 7.60 -1.12
CA ILE A 36 0.64 6.65 -1.84
C ILE A 36 -0.76 7.21 -2.03
N ASP A 37 -1.36 7.82 -1.00
CA ASP A 37 -2.69 8.42 -1.08
C ASP A 37 -2.72 9.57 -2.08
N GLU A 38 -1.66 10.37 -2.15
CA GLU A 38 -1.52 11.44 -3.16
C GLU A 38 -1.42 10.87 -4.58
N MET A 39 -0.64 9.79 -4.76
CA MET A 39 -0.55 9.10 -6.05
C MET A 39 -1.88 8.46 -6.46
N ALA A 40 -2.54 7.78 -5.52
CA ALA A 40 -3.87 7.22 -5.72
C ALA A 40 -4.86 8.33 -6.08
N ALA A 41 -4.80 9.49 -5.41
CA ALA A 41 -5.63 10.63 -5.72
C ALA A 41 -5.49 11.13 -7.15
N ALA A 42 -4.26 11.15 -7.67
CA ALA A 42 -3.96 11.59 -9.01
C ALA A 42 -4.44 10.57 -10.07
N ASP A 43 -4.22 9.28 -9.83
CA ASP A 43 -4.29 8.26 -10.88
C ASP A 43 -5.50 7.30 -10.75
N CYS A 44 -6.24 7.28 -9.63
CA CYS A 44 -7.35 6.32 -9.40
C CYS A 44 -8.45 6.40 -10.47
N HIS A 45 -8.70 7.59 -11.02
CA HIS A 45 -9.70 7.80 -12.06
C HIS A 45 -9.43 6.99 -13.34
N LEU A 46 -8.18 6.56 -13.58
CA LEU A 46 -7.82 5.69 -14.69
C LEU A 46 -8.37 4.27 -14.54
N PHE A 47 -8.71 3.87 -13.31
CA PHE A 47 -9.18 2.54 -12.92
C PHE A 47 -10.69 2.51 -12.67
N ASP A 48 -11.39 3.62 -12.97
CA ASP A 48 -12.82 3.71 -12.74
C ASP A 48 -13.60 2.73 -13.64
N GLY A 49 -14.46 1.91 -13.03
CA GLY A 49 -15.25 0.88 -13.71
C GLY A 49 -14.43 -0.29 -14.25
N LEU A 50 -13.15 -0.40 -13.87
CA LEU A 50 -12.31 -1.54 -14.22
C LEU A 50 -12.72 -2.75 -13.36
N ASP A 51 -13.04 -3.86 -14.01
CA ASP A 51 -13.18 -5.14 -13.33
C ASP A 51 -11.78 -5.75 -13.12
N PRO A 52 -11.29 -5.87 -11.87
CA PRO A 52 -9.97 -6.44 -11.60
C PRO A 52 -9.86 -7.91 -12.02
N ALA A 53 -10.98 -8.63 -12.21
CA ALA A 53 -11.01 -9.99 -12.73
C ALA A 53 -10.97 -10.08 -14.27
N ALA A 54 -11.16 -8.96 -14.98
CA ALA A 54 -11.25 -8.91 -16.44
C ALA A 54 -9.98 -8.37 -17.12
N LEU A 55 -8.87 -8.21 -16.38
CA LEU A 55 -7.62 -7.74 -16.93
C LEU A 55 -7.14 -8.67 -18.07
N PRO A 56 -6.85 -8.14 -19.28
CA PRO A 56 -6.61 -8.97 -20.45
C PRO A 56 -5.30 -9.75 -20.31
N ALA A 57 -5.38 -11.07 -20.46
CA ALA A 57 -4.23 -11.98 -20.47
C ALA A 57 -3.32 -11.81 -21.71
N GLU A 58 -3.80 -11.11 -22.76
CA GLU A 58 -3.10 -11.05 -24.04
C GLU A 58 -3.16 -9.64 -24.65
N CYS A 59 -1.98 -9.03 -24.77
CA CYS A 59 -1.74 -7.78 -25.49
C CYS A 59 -2.01 -7.97 -26.98
N SER A 60 -3.10 -7.40 -27.50
CA SER A 60 -3.23 -7.22 -28.96
C SER A 60 -3.51 -5.77 -29.38
N GLU A 61 -4.06 -4.91 -28.52
CA GLU A 61 -4.09 -3.46 -28.76
C GLU A 61 -4.00 -2.73 -27.40
N GLN A 62 -2.80 -2.28 -27.01
CA GLN A 62 -2.64 -1.48 -25.79
C GLN A 62 -3.34 -0.13 -26.00
N SER A 63 -4.48 0.09 -25.36
CA SER A 63 -5.14 1.39 -25.40
C SER A 63 -4.27 2.44 -24.69
N GLU A 64 -4.42 3.71 -25.04
CA GLU A 64 -3.75 4.82 -24.32
C GLU A 64 -4.04 4.78 -22.81
N HIS A 65 -5.21 4.27 -22.42
CA HIS A 65 -5.58 4.06 -21.03
C HIS A 65 -4.77 2.95 -20.36
N ASP A 66 -4.47 1.86 -21.06
CA ASP A 66 -3.68 0.76 -20.50
C ASP A 66 -2.21 1.16 -20.30
N LEU A 67 -1.67 1.99 -21.21
CA LEU A 67 -0.35 2.59 -21.03
C LEU A 67 -0.31 3.49 -19.79
N LYS A 68 -1.29 4.37 -19.60
CA LYS A 68 -1.37 5.24 -18.41
C LYS A 68 -1.53 4.44 -17.11
N ARG A 69 -2.32 3.36 -17.12
CA ARG A 69 -2.46 2.45 -15.96
C ARG A 69 -1.15 1.75 -15.63
N MET A 70 -0.42 1.30 -16.64
CA MET A 70 0.89 0.68 -16.48
C MET A 70 1.93 1.69 -15.96
N GLU A 71 1.91 2.93 -16.45
CA GLU A 71 2.77 4.00 -15.93
C GLU A 71 2.47 4.32 -14.46
N ALA A 72 1.19 4.37 -14.07
CA ALA A 72 0.78 4.53 -12.68
C ALA A 72 1.28 3.38 -11.80
N PHE A 73 1.15 2.14 -12.26
CA PHE A 73 1.67 0.95 -11.57
C PHE A 73 3.19 0.99 -11.39
N LEU A 74 3.94 1.28 -12.45
CA LEU A 74 5.41 1.35 -12.38
C LEU A 74 5.90 2.46 -11.44
N ARG A 75 5.17 3.58 -11.39
CA ARG A 75 5.44 4.68 -10.45
C ARG A 75 5.17 4.24 -9.03
N PHE A 76 4.03 3.60 -8.78
CA PHE A 76 3.66 3.07 -7.47
C PHE A 76 4.70 2.08 -6.96
N ARG A 77 5.06 1.08 -7.78
CA ARG A 77 6.08 0.09 -7.45
C ARG A 77 7.42 0.73 -7.10
N ARG A 78 7.85 1.75 -7.87
CA ARG A 78 9.10 2.46 -7.59
C ARG A 78 9.03 3.25 -6.29
N CYS A 79 7.89 3.86 -5.98
CA CYS A 79 7.67 4.58 -4.74
C CYS A 79 7.77 3.65 -3.52
N VAL A 80 7.06 2.52 -3.56
CA VAL A 80 7.09 1.52 -2.48
C VAL A 80 8.49 0.96 -2.29
N ALA A 81 9.16 0.54 -3.38
CA ALA A 81 10.52 0.01 -3.31
C ALA A 81 11.51 1.04 -2.76
N GLY A 82 11.45 2.29 -3.22
CA GLY A 82 12.31 3.37 -2.73
C GLY A 82 12.11 3.66 -1.25
N ALA A 83 10.86 3.70 -0.79
CA ALA A 83 10.55 3.96 0.60
C ALA A 83 10.99 2.81 1.53
N VAL A 84 10.83 1.56 1.10
CA VAL A 84 11.33 0.39 1.81
C VAL A 84 12.86 0.41 1.89
N ASP A 85 13.53 0.71 0.78
CA ASP A 85 15.00 0.83 0.73
C ASP A 85 15.53 1.91 1.67
N ASP A 86 14.92 3.11 1.64
CA ASP A 86 15.32 4.24 2.47
C ASP A 86 15.12 3.93 3.95
N TRP A 87 14.02 3.25 4.30
CA TRP A 87 13.80 2.78 5.66
C TRP A 87 14.86 1.76 6.08
N CYS A 88 15.12 0.73 5.28
CA CYS A 88 16.16 -0.28 5.56
C CYS A 88 17.53 0.37 5.80
N ARG A 89 17.92 1.34 4.96
CA ARG A 89 19.17 2.10 5.15
C ARG A 89 19.16 2.92 6.43
N SER A 90 18.04 3.60 6.76
CA SER A 90 17.92 4.41 7.97
C SER A 90 18.03 3.59 9.26
N GLN A 91 17.57 2.34 9.23
CA GLN A 91 17.61 1.42 10.37
C GLN A 91 18.89 0.58 10.42
N GLY A 92 19.77 0.69 9.42
CA GLY A 92 20.93 -0.20 9.29
C GLY A 92 20.54 -1.66 9.11
N LEU A 93 19.33 -1.94 8.62
CA LEU A 93 18.79 -3.28 8.45
C LEU A 93 19.07 -3.79 7.03
N PRO A 94 19.62 -4.99 6.86
CA PRO A 94 19.74 -5.59 5.54
C PRO A 94 18.34 -5.96 5.02
N GLU A 95 18.06 -5.61 3.77
CA GLU A 95 16.79 -5.85 3.06
C GLU A 95 16.28 -7.30 3.21
N ARG A 96 17.20 -8.29 3.18
CA ARG A 96 16.88 -9.71 3.39
C ARG A 96 16.19 -10.00 4.73
N ARG A 97 16.52 -9.25 5.80
CA ARG A 97 15.89 -9.41 7.12
C ARG A 97 14.47 -8.86 7.12
N LEU A 98 14.24 -7.76 6.41
CA LEU A 98 12.91 -7.21 6.24
C LEU A 98 12.00 -8.22 5.51
N TYR A 99 12.47 -8.77 4.38
CA TYR A 99 11.73 -9.82 3.67
C TYR A 99 11.45 -11.06 4.53
N GLN A 100 12.38 -11.45 5.40
CA GLN A 100 12.16 -12.54 6.35
C GLN A 100 11.09 -12.19 7.39
N ALA A 101 11.13 -10.98 7.95
CA ALA A 101 10.14 -10.52 8.92
C ALA A 101 8.74 -10.45 8.32
N LEU A 102 8.62 -9.95 7.09
CA LEU A 102 7.37 -9.89 6.34
C LEU A 102 6.85 -11.28 5.97
N SER A 103 7.74 -12.18 5.52
CA SER A 103 7.37 -13.57 5.23
C SER A 103 6.84 -14.30 6.47
N GLN A 104 7.45 -14.06 7.64
CA GLN A 104 6.98 -14.62 8.91
C GLN A 104 5.65 -14.00 9.35
N ALA A 105 5.48 -12.68 9.21
CA ALA A 105 4.22 -12.01 9.47
C ALA A 105 3.10 -12.57 8.57
N ALA A 106 3.38 -12.80 7.28
CA ALA A 106 2.44 -13.37 6.32
C ALA A 106 2.02 -14.79 6.68
N ALA A 107 2.98 -15.64 7.07
CA ALA A 107 2.69 -17.00 7.55
C ALA A 107 1.80 -16.98 8.81
N THR A 108 2.03 -16.02 9.71
CA THR A 108 1.26 -15.88 10.95
C THR A 108 -0.15 -15.33 10.70
N ALA A 109 -0.32 -14.45 9.71
CA ALA A 109 -1.61 -13.94 9.28
C ALA A 109 -2.50 -15.05 8.66
N GLN A 110 -1.91 -16.01 7.93
CA GLN A 110 -2.62 -17.17 7.39
C GLN A 110 -3.21 -18.09 8.47
N GLU A 111 -2.73 -18.01 9.72
CA GLU A 111 -3.29 -18.73 10.86
C GLU A 111 -4.52 -18.04 11.49
N GLY A 112 -5.01 -16.95 10.89
CA GLY A 112 -6.21 -16.23 11.35
C GLY A 112 -5.96 -15.24 12.48
N LYS A 113 -4.70 -14.92 12.78
CA LYS A 113 -4.33 -13.83 13.69
C LYS A 113 -4.13 -12.56 12.88
N GLU A 114 -4.95 -11.53 13.12
CA GLU A 114 -4.66 -10.20 12.59
C GLU A 114 -3.27 -9.78 13.08
N THR A 115 -2.37 -9.49 12.15
CA THR A 115 -1.05 -8.98 12.46
C THR A 115 -0.99 -7.51 12.08
N ASN A 116 -0.25 -6.70 12.84
CA ASN A 116 0.02 -5.30 12.49
C ASN A 116 0.64 -5.17 11.07
N GLY A 117 1.26 -6.24 10.56
CA GLY A 117 1.88 -6.29 9.24
C GLY A 117 0.94 -6.53 8.06
N THR A 118 -0.35 -6.81 8.26
CA THR A 118 -1.27 -7.10 7.15
C THR A 118 -1.34 -5.95 6.14
N ILE A 119 -1.35 -4.70 6.61
CA ILE A 119 -1.36 -3.51 5.74
C ILE A 119 -0.09 -3.40 4.87
N LEU A 120 1.07 -3.80 5.42
CA LEU A 120 2.33 -3.83 4.68
C LEU A 120 2.33 -4.96 3.65
N LEU A 121 1.73 -6.10 3.98
CA LEU A 121 1.64 -7.24 3.07
C LEU A 121 0.74 -6.93 1.88
N GLU A 122 -0.41 -6.28 2.11
CA GLU A 122 -1.30 -5.82 1.05
C GLU A 122 -0.61 -4.80 0.14
N LEU A 123 0.13 -3.86 0.73
CA LEU A 123 0.92 -2.90 -0.03
C LEU A 123 1.98 -3.57 -0.91
N LEU A 124 2.76 -4.48 -0.34
CA LEU A 124 3.83 -5.17 -1.06
C LEU A 124 3.25 -6.06 -2.15
N ALA A 125 2.13 -6.72 -1.88
CA ALA A 125 1.39 -7.47 -2.89
C ALA A 125 0.93 -6.55 -4.04
N ALA A 126 0.40 -5.36 -3.73
CA ALA A 126 0.05 -4.36 -4.74
C ALA A 126 1.29 -3.82 -5.50
N ALA A 127 2.48 -3.82 -4.90
CA ALA A 127 3.70 -3.39 -5.59
C ALA A 127 4.24 -4.48 -6.55
N GLU A 128 4.00 -5.75 -6.25
CA GLU A 128 4.47 -6.88 -7.04
C GLU A 128 3.49 -7.31 -8.14
N ASP A 129 2.19 -7.18 -7.89
CA ASP A 129 1.13 -7.65 -8.78
C ASP A 129 0.22 -6.50 -9.27
N PHE A 130 0.11 -6.39 -10.61
CA PHE A 130 -0.72 -5.37 -11.23
C PHE A 130 -2.22 -5.56 -10.95
N GLY A 131 -2.70 -6.80 -10.82
CA GLY A 131 -4.11 -7.07 -10.51
C GLY A 131 -4.50 -6.54 -9.13
N THR A 132 -3.64 -6.79 -8.14
CA THR A 132 -3.78 -6.30 -6.77
C THR A 132 -3.74 -4.78 -6.72
N PHE A 133 -2.79 -4.16 -7.42
CA PHE A 133 -2.74 -2.70 -7.58
C PHE A 133 -3.99 -2.11 -8.24
N ALA A 134 -4.46 -2.72 -9.32
CA ALA A 134 -5.63 -2.27 -10.05
C ALA A 134 -6.89 -2.35 -9.17
N GLY A 135 -7.01 -3.41 -8.36
CA GLY A 135 -8.08 -3.54 -7.36
C GLY A 135 -8.04 -2.43 -6.32
N TYR A 136 -6.87 -2.13 -5.75
CA TYR A 136 -6.68 -1.02 -4.82
C TYR A 136 -7.11 0.33 -5.45
N MET A 137 -6.63 0.63 -6.66
CA MET A 137 -6.95 1.88 -7.36
C MET A 137 -8.43 2.00 -7.75
N ALA A 138 -9.07 0.89 -8.13
CA ALA A 138 -10.50 0.85 -8.42
C ALA A 138 -11.34 1.11 -7.17
N GLY A 139 -10.96 0.53 -6.02
CA GLY A 139 -11.61 0.78 -4.73
C GLY A 139 -11.49 2.23 -4.28
N GLU A 140 -10.34 2.86 -4.51
CA GLU A 140 -10.14 4.31 -4.27
C GLU A 140 -11.00 5.18 -5.18
N ALA A 141 -11.10 4.83 -6.46
CA ALA A 141 -11.97 5.53 -7.41
C ALA A 141 -13.44 5.45 -6.99
N GLU A 142 -13.89 4.26 -6.56
CA GLU A 142 -15.24 4.03 -6.06
C GLU A 142 -15.52 4.83 -4.77
N SER A 143 -14.62 4.78 -3.79
CA SER A 143 -14.75 5.54 -2.54
C SER A 143 -14.88 7.04 -2.80
N ARG A 144 -14.05 7.59 -3.70
CA ARG A 144 -14.12 9.00 -4.09
C ARG A 144 -15.40 9.34 -4.83
N ARG A 145 -15.90 8.44 -5.68
CA ARG A 145 -17.20 8.60 -6.32
C ARG A 145 -18.32 8.64 -5.28
N ALA A 146 -18.32 7.72 -4.31
CA ALA A 146 -19.32 7.67 -3.24
C ALA A 146 -19.31 8.94 -2.37
N LEU A 147 -18.13 9.48 -2.06
CA LEU A 147 -17.97 10.76 -1.35
C LEU A 147 -18.53 11.94 -2.16
N ARG A 148 -18.34 11.95 -3.49
CA ARG A 148 -18.90 13.00 -4.38
C ARG A 148 -20.41 12.88 -4.57
N ALA A 149 -20.94 11.66 -4.60
CA ALA A 149 -22.37 11.38 -4.74
C ALA A 149 -23.15 11.63 -3.45
N SER A 150 -22.47 11.68 -2.30
CA SER A 150 -23.09 11.97 -1.02
C SER A 150 -23.47 13.45 -0.92
N PRO A 151 -24.76 13.80 -0.78
CA PRO A 151 -25.17 15.18 -0.62
C PRO A 151 -24.61 15.73 0.70
N PRO A 152 -24.16 17.00 0.74
CA PRO A 152 -23.63 17.59 1.95
C PRO A 152 -24.64 17.50 3.11
N PRO A 153 -24.19 17.39 4.37
CA PRO A 153 -25.05 17.12 5.52
C PRO A 153 -26.17 18.17 5.71
N TRP A 154 -25.98 19.40 5.23
CA TRP A 154 -27.00 20.45 5.27
C TRP A 154 -28.14 20.29 4.24
N GLN A 155 -27.99 19.42 3.23
CA GLN A 155 -29.07 19.07 2.28
C GLN A 155 -29.90 17.86 2.72
N GLN A 156 -29.40 17.04 3.64
CA GLN A 156 -30.07 15.80 4.07
C GLN A 156 -31.32 16.04 4.94
N GLY A 157 -31.52 17.28 5.45
CA GLY A 157 -32.69 17.67 6.24
C GLY A 157 -33.84 18.33 5.46
N TYR A 158 -33.62 18.77 4.21
CA TYR A 158 -34.66 19.50 3.45
C TYR A 158 -35.61 18.60 2.67
N ALA A 159 -35.23 17.35 2.38
CA ALA A 159 -36.07 16.41 1.64
C ALA A 159 -37.21 15.78 2.48
N ALA A 160 -37.15 15.89 3.81
CA ALA A 160 -38.16 15.32 4.71
C ALA A 160 -39.34 16.27 5.03
N GLY A 161 -39.35 17.49 4.49
CA GLY A 161 -40.31 18.55 4.86
C GLY A 161 -41.34 18.95 3.80
N GLN A 162 -41.33 18.36 2.59
CA GLN A 162 -42.30 18.68 1.53
C GLN A 162 -43.16 17.45 1.19
N GLY A 163 -44.00 17.09 2.16
CA GLY A 163 -45.07 16.10 2.01
C GLY A 163 -46.14 16.43 3.04
N SER A 164 -46.87 17.52 2.82
CA SER A 164 -48.12 17.85 3.51
C SER A 164 -49.17 18.16 2.46
#